data_AF-A0A3M2AL55-F1
#
_entry.id   AF-A0A3M2AL55-F1
#
_cell.length_a   1.000
_cell.length_b   1.000
_cell.length_c   1.000
_cell.angle_alpha   90.00
_cell.angle_beta   90.00
_cell.angle_gamma   90.00
#
_symmetry.space_group_name_H-M   'P 1'
#
loop_
_entity.id
_entity.type
_entity.pdbx_description
1 polymer ?
#
loop_
_entity_poly.entity_id
_entity_poly.type
_entity_poly.pdbx_seq_one_letter_code
_entity_poly.pdbx_strand_id
1 'polypeptide(L)'
;MSDRHVQIGGVSLRLAQPIPTDQEWIGDREILQQLLACWLTIDPRDLPLCPRIIGPPGIGKTTLAISAARERKQALYIYQCTADTRPEDLLITPVVTEGGTIAYQASPLVTAMIEGGICLLDEGNRMNEKSWASLAPLLDHRRMIDSVVAGIQVHAHENFRCCVTMNEDASTYEVPDYILSRLQPSLKVEFPRREHELAILRYHLPFAPQEVLVLAVEFLQRAHQLNLHFSVRDGIHLLQYTLKRLAQDPLHPLSRDAVWREALMKVLGEEALDLEELARQRQRIAGEQSLPKGLGDFFFEPDDPLHPDR
;
A
#
# COMPACT_ATOMS: atom_id res chain seq x y z
N MET A 1 -18.99 -22.13 1.14
CA MET A 1 -17.74 -21.75 1.84
C MET A 1 -17.84 -22.32 3.24
N SER A 2 -16.91 -23.19 3.66
CA SER A 2 -17.01 -23.84 4.97
C SER A 2 -16.83 -22.81 6.09
N ASP A 3 -17.72 -22.84 7.07
CA ASP A 3 -17.69 -21.91 8.20
C ASP A 3 -16.61 -22.35 9.21
N ARG A 4 -15.39 -21.84 9.03
CA ARG A 4 -14.22 -22.25 9.82
C ARG A 4 -14.27 -21.61 11.20
N HIS A 5 -14.22 -22.42 12.23
CA HIS A 5 -14.23 -21.98 13.63
C HIS A 5 -13.10 -22.62 14.42
N VAL A 6 -12.63 -21.91 15.44
CA VAL A 6 -11.64 -22.39 16.42
C VAL A 6 -12.06 -22.00 17.83
N GLN A 7 -11.71 -22.81 18.83
CA GLN A 7 -11.97 -22.54 20.24
C GLN A 7 -10.69 -22.06 20.92
N ILE A 8 -10.71 -20.84 21.48
CA ILE A 8 -9.59 -20.27 22.24
C ILE A 8 -10.14 -19.67 23.52
N GLY A 9 -9.61 -20.07 24.68
CA GLY A 9 -10.06 -19.53 25.97
C GLY A 9 -11.56 -19.73 26.26
N GLY A 10 -12.18 -20.77 25.69
CA GLY A 10 -13.63 -21.00 25.82
C GLY A 10 -14.51 -20.15 24.90
N VAL A 11 -13.90 -19.36 24.00
CA VAL A 11 -14.60 -18.53 23.01
C VAL A 11 -14.47 -19.16 21.62
N SER A 12 -15.62 -19.28 20.94
CA SER A 12 -15.67 -19.70 19.53
C SER A 12 -15.37 -18.52 18.62
N LEU A 13 -14.27 -18.60 17.87
CA LEU A 13 -13.88 -17.59 16.89
C LEU A 13 -14.16 -18.10 15.48
N ARG A 14 -14.91 -17.31 14.70
CA ARG A 14 -15.06 -17.50 13.27
C ARG A 14 -13.84 -16.94 12.54
N LEU A 15 -13.22 -17.74 11.69
CA LEU A 15 -12.00 -17.38 10.97
C LEU A 15 -12.29 -16.77 9.59
N ALA A 16 -11.47 -15.82 9.19
CA ALA A 16 -11.48 -15.26 7.85
C ALA A 16 -10.98 -16.28 6.80
N GLN A 17 -11.33 -16.05 5.54
CA GLN A 17 -10.78 -16.83 4.43
C GLN A 17 -9.47 -16.21 3.93
N PRO A 18 -8.48 -17.04 3.53
CA PRO A 18 -7.30 -16.52 2.88
C PRO A 18 -7.64 -15.97 1.50
N ILE A 19 -6.83 -15.01 1.04
CA ILE A 19 -6.96 -14.38 -0.27
C ILE A 19 -6.14 -15.18 -1.31
N PRO A 20 -6.63 -15.34 -2.55
CA PRO A 20 -5.87 -15.94 -3.63
C PRO A 20 -4.55 -15.20 -3.91
N THR A 21 -3.50 -15.96 -4.22
CA THR A 21 -2.16 -15.43 -4.51
C THR A 21 -1.80 -15.59 -5.98
N ASP A 22 -2.70 -15.19 -6.87
CA ASP A 22 -2.59 -15.40 -8.32
C ASP A 22 -1.70 -14.35 -9.02
N GLN A 23 -1.22 -13.34 -8.28
CA GLN A 23 -0.35 -12.31 -8.82
C GLN A 23 1.11 -12.78 -8.88
N GLU A 24 1.84 -12.27 -9.86
CA GLU A 24 3.28 -12.50 -10.02
C GLU A 24 4.02 -11.17 -9.88
N TRP A 25 5.17 -11.21 -9.20
CA TRP A 25 6.03 -10.05 -9.08
C TRP A 25 6.83 -9.88 -10.37
N ILE A 26 6.62 -8.76 -11.04
CA ILE A 26 7.32 -8.41 -12.28
C ILE A 26 8.20 -7.22 -12.00
N GLY A 27 9.50 -7.44 -12.11
CA GLY A 27 10.51 -6.41 -11.90
C GLY A 27 11.70 -6.94 -11.15
N ASP A 28 12.36 -6.03 -10.43
CA ASP A 28 13.55 -6.36 -9.64
C ASP A 28 13.19 -7.35 -8.54
N ARG A 29 13.77 -8.57 -8.60
CA ARG A 29 13.52 -9.61 -7.59
C ARG A 29 14.28 -9.38 -6.30
N GLU A 30 15.21 -8.43 -6.24
CA GLU A 30 15.97 -8.12 -5.03
C GLU A 30 15.03 -7.74 -3.87
N ILE A 31 14.08 -6.84 -4.10
CA ILE A 31 13.14 -6.40 -3.06
C ILE A 31 12.22 -7.55 -2.58
N LEU A 32 11.88 -8.47 -3.49
CA LEU A 32 11.14 -9.69 -3.17
C LEU A 32 11.99 -10.63 -2.31
N GLN A 33 13.27 -10.80 -2.64
CA GLN A 33 14.20 -11.60 -1.84
C GLN A 33 14.41 -10.99 -0.45
N GLN A 34 14.50 -9.68 -0.34
CA GLN A 34 14.58 -8.98 0.95
C GLN A 34 13.34 -9.22 1.81
N LEU A 35 12.14 -9.13 1.23
CA LEU A 35 10.89 -9.45 1.94
C LEU A 35 10.86 -10.91 2.38
N LEU A 36 11.24 -11.84 1.50
CA LEU A 36 11.31 -13.26 1.82
C LEU A 36 12.31 -13.53 2.95
N ALA A 37 13.46 -12.85 2.94
CA ALA A 37 14.49 -12.94 3.97
C ALA A 37 13.96 -12.50 5.35
N CYS A 38 13.13 -11.43 5.40
CA CYS A 38 12.48 -10.99 6.63
C CYS A 38 11.60 -12.08 7.26
N TRP A 39 11.08 -13.00 6.45
CA TRP A 39 10.20 -14.08 6.89
C TRP A 39 10.92 -15.43 7.04
N LEU A 40 12.21 -15.51 6.74
CA LEU A 40 13.02 -16.66 7.07
C LEU A 40 13.31 -16.66 8.58
N THR A 41 13.42 -17.85 9.14
CA THR A 41 13.85 -18.07 10.53
C THR A 41 15.04 -19.01 10.45
N ILE A 42 16.21 -18.54 10.87
CA ILE A 42 17.47 -19.29 10.72
C ILE A 42 17.86 -20.11 11.96
N ASP A 43 17.22 -19.84 13.10
CA ASP A 43 17.39 -20.57 14.37
C ASP A 43 16.02 -20.72 15.06
N PRO A 44 15.78 -21.77 15.88
CA PRO A 44 14.54 -21.89 16.65
C PRO A 44 14.23 -20.71 17.60
N ARG A 45 15.23 -19.92 17.98
CA ARG A 45 15.08 -18.71 18.81
C ARG A 45 14.95 -17.44 17.98
N ASP A 46 15.15 -17.54 16.67
CA ASP A 46 15.05 -16.41 15.74
C ASP A 46 13.57 -16.08 15.49
N LEU A 47 13.23 -14.82 15.69
CA LEU A 47 11.87 -14.32 15.45
C LEU A 47 11.82 -13.68 14.06
N PRO A 48 10.78 -13.98 13.26
CA PRO A 48 10.64 -13.36 11.96
C PRO A 48 10.47 -11.85 12.12
N LEU A 49 11.02 -11.11 11.16
CA LEU A 49 10.89 -9.67 11.08
C LEU A 49 9.50 -9.27 10.55
N CYS A 50 9.05 -8.07 10.90
CA CYS A 50 7.83 -7.45 10.39
C CYS A 50 8.19 -6.22 9.55
N PRO A 51 8.55 -6.41 8.27
CA PRO A 51 8.99 -5.30 7.44
C PRO A 51 7.84 -4.34 7.12
N ARG A 52 8.20 -3.06 6.96
CA ARG A 52 7.33 -2.07 6.33
C ARG A 52 7.77 -1.84 4.89
N ILE A 53 6.81 -1.88 3.97
CA ILE A 53 6.99 -1.66 2.54
C ILE A 53 6.53 -0.24 2.23
N ILE A 54 7.47 0.64 1.89
CA ILE A 54 7.23 2.07 1.72
C ILE A 54 7.36 2.45 0.24
N GLY A 55 6.55 3.41 -0.20
CA GLY A 55 6.72 4.07 -1.48
C GLY A 55 5.43 4.73 -1.96
N PRO A 56 5.45 5.38 -3.14
CA PRO A 56 4.27 6.01 -3.72
C PRO A 56 3.06 5.07 -3.90
N PRO A 57 1.83 5.60 -3.93
CA PRO A 57 0.65 4.79 -4.23
C PRO A 57 0.73 4.20 -5.66
N GLY A 58 0.16 3.00 -5.85
CA GLY A 58 0.01 2.42 -7.19
C GLY A 58 1.26 1.77 -7.82
N ILE A 59 2.36 1.64 -7.08
CA ILE A 59 3.63 1.06 -7.58
C ILE A 59 3.78 -0.47 -7.37
N GLY A 60 2.82 -1.14 -6.73
CA GLY A 60 2.84 -2.60 -6.55
C GLY A 60 3.26 -3.10 -5.16
N LYS A 61 3.23 -2.28 -4.10
CA LYS A 61 3.57 -2.70 -2.73
C LYS A 61 2.75 -3.92 -2.25
N THR A 62 1.43 -3.89 -2.45
CA THR A 62 0.54 -5.02 -2.13
C THR A 62 0.88 -6.25 -2.99
N THR A 63 1.16 -6.06 -4.28
CA THR A 63 1.55 -7.13 -5.22
C THR A 63 2.86 -7.81 -4.81
N LEU A 64 3.81 -7.06 -4.26
CA LEU A 64 5.06 -7.61 -3.71
C LEU A 64 4.78 -8.61 -2.58
N ALA A 65 3.95 -8.23 -1.61
CA ALA A 65 3.57 -9.09 -0.49
C ALA A 65 2.75 -10.32 -0.95
N ILE A 66 1.84 -10.14 -1.91
CA ILE A 66 1.07 -11.24 -2.50
C ILE A 66 2.01 -12.26 -3.17
N SER A 67 2.98 -11.78 -3.94
CA SER A 67 3.92 -12.63 -4.65
C SER A 67 4.87 -13.37 -3.70
N ALA A 68 5.32 -12.70 -2.64
CA ALA A 68 6.14 -13.33 -1.60
C ALA A 68 5.37 -14.44 -0.86
N ALA A 69 4.08 -14.23 -0.58
CA ALA A 69 3.23 -15.27 0.02
C ALA A 69 3.03 -16.47 -0.91
N ARG A 70 2.85 -16.22 -2.22
CA ARG A 70 2.80 -17.26 -3.26
C ARG A 70 4.07 -18.11 -3.28
N GLU A 71 5.24 -17.47 -3.26
CA GLU A 71 6.54 -18.15 -3.31
C GLU A 71 6.78 -19.02 -2.06
N ARG A 72 6.32 -18.55 -0.90
CA ARG A 72 6.32 -19.33 0.36
C ARG A 72 5.24 -20.41 0.43
N LYS A 73 4.28 -20.42 -0.50
CA LYS A 73 3.10 -21.30 -0.49
C LYS A 73 2.34 -21.24 0.84
N GLN A 74 2.25 -20.04 1.41
CA GLN A 74 1.65 -19.79 2.71
C GLN A 74 0.38 -18.98 2.54
N ALA A 75 -0.66 -19.30 3.32
CA ALA A 75 -1.95 -18.61 3.23
C ALA A 75 -1.80 -17.12 3.55
N LEU A 76 -2.30 -16.25 2.65
CA LEU A 76 -2.24 -14.81 2.80
C LEU A 76 -3.58 -14.25 3.28
N TYR A 77 -3.51 -13.32 4.22
CA TYR A 77 -4.62 -12.57 4.74
C TYR A 77 -4.28 -11.09 4.61
N ILE A 78 -5.19 -10.29 4.05
CA ILE A 78 -4.99 -8.84 3.92
C ILE A 78 -6.01 -8.14 4.80
N TYR A 79 -5.54 -7.21 5.62
CA TYR A 79 -6.36 -6.27 6.36
C TYR A 79 -6.13 -4.88 5.78
N GLN A 80 -7.20 -4.22 5.32
CA GLN A 80 -7.11 -2.84 4.84
C GLN A 80 -7.20 -1.88 6.03
N CYS A 81 -6.13 -1.16 6.31
CA CYS A 81 -6.11 -0.15 7.36
C CYS A 81 -6.74 1.17 6.88
N THR A 82 -7.55 1.78 7.74
CA THR A 82 -8.23 3.06 7.49
C THR A 82 -8.17 3.92 8.75
N ALA A 83 -8.52 5.21 8.62
CA ALA A 83 -8.58 6.13 9.76
C ALA A 83 -9.56 5.66 10.85
N ASP A 84 -10.62 4.98 10.43
CA ASP A 84 -11.69 4.49 11.30
C ASP A 84 -11.37 3.11 11.91
N THR A 85 -10.29 2.44 11.50
CA THR A 85 -9.89 1.14 12.06
C THR A 85 -9.74 1.25 13.57
N ARG A 86 -10.50 0.46 14.32
CA ARG A 86 -10.41 0.35 15.78
C ARG A 86 -9.69 -0.92 16.20
N PRO A 87 -9.17 -1.01 17.44
CA PRO A 87 -8.56 -2.23 17.95
C PRO A 87 -9.48 -3.46 17.83
N GLU A 88 -10.78 -3.34 18.08
CA GLU A 88 -11.74 -4.44 17.97
C GLU A 88 -11.95 -4.93 16.51
N ASP A 89 -11.82 -4.05 15.52
CA ASP A 89 -11.90 -4.42 14.11
C ASP A 89 -10.63 -5.16 13.66
N LEU A 90 -9.49 -4.74 14.21
CA LEU A 90 -8.17 -5.27 13.91
C LEU A 90 -7.90 -6.60 14.61
N LEU A 91 -8.54 -6.84 15.76
CA LEU A 91 -8.39 -8.04 16.57
C LEU A 91 -9.58 -9.00 16.38
N ILE A 92 -10.62 -8.82 17.21
CA ILE A 92 -11.79 -9.71 17.25
C ILE A 92 -13.05 -8.86 17.40
N THR A 93 -13.95 -8.99 16.44
CA THR A 93 -15.20 -8.22 16.38
C THR A 93 -16.37 -9.06 16.88
N PRO A 94 -17.16 -8.58 17.86
CA PRO A 94 -18.41 -9.22 18.25
C PRO A 94 -19.49 -8.93 17.21
N VAL A 95 -20.20 -9.96 16.78
CA VAL A 95 -21.32 -9.87 15.83
C VAL A 95 -22.57 -10.51 16.43
N VAL A 96 -23.72 -9.88 16.24
CA VAL A 96 -25.00 -10.44 16.67
C VAL A 96 -25.49 -11.39 15.58
N THR A 97 -25.74 -12.64 15.95
CA THR A 97 -26.28 -13.64 15.03
C THR A 97 -27.79 -13.52 14.91
N GLU A 98 -28.38 -14.16 13.90
CA GLU A 98 -29.84 -14.20 13.70
C GLU A 98 -30.61 -14.73 14.92
N GLY A 99 -29.96 -15.57 15.76
CA GLY A 99 -30.53 -16.10 16.99
C GLY A 99 -30.44 -15.16 18.20
N GLY A 100 -29.96 -13.92 18.03
CA GLY A 100 -29.77 -12.96 19.11
C GLY A 100 -28.60 -13.27 20.05
N THR A 101 -27.74 -14.22 19.69
CA THR A 101 -26.52 -14.54 20.44
C THR A 101 -25.33 -13.78 19.87
N ILE A 102 -24.29 -13.57 20.70
CA ILE A 102 -23.04 -12.95 20.27
C ILE A 102 -22.13 -14.05 19.71
N ALA A 103 -21.66 -13.88 18.48
CA ALA A 103 -20.55 -14.62 17.91
C ALA A 103 -19.33 -13.71 17.79
N TYR A 104 -18.14 -14.28 17.81
CA TYR A 104 -16.89 -13.54 17.68
C TYR A 104 -16.22 -13.87 16.36
N GLN A 105 -15.85 -12.83 15.61
CA GLN A 105 -15.17 -12.95 14.33
C GLN A 105 -13.72 -12.50 14.48
N ALA A 106 -12.80 -13.41 14.19
CA ALA A 106 -11.38 -13.08 14.10
C ALA A 106 -11.13 -12.25 12.83
N SER A 107 -10.37 -11.18 12.97
CA SER A 107 -9.90 -10.41 11.81
C SER A 107 -8.99 -11.26 10.91
N PRO A 108 -8.71 -10.80 9.67
CA PRO A 108 -7.64 -11.36 8.84
C PRO A 108 -6.30 -11.51 9.58
N LEU A 109 -5.93 -10.54 10.42
CA LEU A 109 -4.71 -10.60 11.23
C LEU A 109 -4.75 -11.72 12.26
N VAL A 110 -5.81 -11.79 13.07
CA VAL A 110 -5.92 -12.83 14.11
C VAL A 110 -6.08 -14.21 13.49
N THR A 111 -6.76 -14.32 12.35
CA THR A 111 -6.84 -15.58 11.59
C THR A 111 -5.46 -16.03 11.13
N ALA A 112 -4.66 -15.13 10.54
CA ALA A 112 -3.29 -15.45 10.15
C ALA A 112 -2.43 -15.85 11.36
N MET A 113 -2.60 -15.19 12.50
CA MET A 113 -1.92 -15.54 13.75
C MET A 113 -2.25 -16.96 14.19
N ILE A 114 -3.52 -17.35 14.16
CA ILE A 114 -3.99 -18.68 14.60
C ILE A 114 -3.52 -19.78 13.63
N GLU A 115 -3.62 -19.53 12.33
CA GLU A 115 -3.38 -20.51 11.27
C GLU A 115 -1.91 -20.59 10.83
N GLY A 116 -1.04 -19.73 11.35
CA GLY A 116 0.33 -19.64 10.88
C GLY A 116 0.42 -19.12 9.44
N GLY A 117 -0.49 -18.22 9.06
CA GLY A 117 -0.51 -17.54 7.77
C GLY A 117 0.38 -16.30 7.72
N ILE A 118 0.31 -15.59 6.61
CA ILE A 118 0.91 -14.28 6.41
C ILE A 118 -0.20 -13.24 6.52
N CYS A 119 -0.02 -12.22 7.36
CA CYS A 119 -0.86 -11.03 7.35
C CYS A 119 -0.16 -9.87 6.64
N LEU A 120 -0.86 -9.23 5.72
CA LEU A 120 -0.51 -7.92 5.18
C LEU A 120 -1.45 -6.88 5.79
N LEU A 121 -0.90 -5.92 6.54
CA LEU A 121 -1.61 -4.71 6.94
C LEU A 121 -1.43 -3.67 5.84
N ASP A 122 -2.41 -3.55 4.95
CA ASP A 122 -2.33 -2.67 3.79
C ASP A 122 -2.69 -1.23 4.19
N GLU A 123 -1.87 -0.27 3.80
CA GLU A 123 -1.95 1.14 4.18
C GLU A 123 -1.92 1.39 5.70
N GLY A 124 -1.03 0.68 6.41
CA GLY A 124 -0.96 0.72 7.87
C GLY A 124 -0.72 2.12 8.47
N ASN A 125 -0.10 3.05 7.73
CA ASN A 125 0.03 4.43 8.19
C ASN A 125 -1.27 5.26 8.08
N ARG A 126 -2.41 4.64 7.75
CA ARG A 126 -3.74 5.28 7.79
C ARG A 126 -4.51 5.01 9.07
N MET A 127 -4.08 4.08 9.92
CA MET A 127 -4.76 3.83 11.19
C MET A 127 -4.22 4.69 12.33
N ASN A 128 -5.09 4.96 13.29
CA ASN A 128 -4.76 5.78 14.47
C ASN A 128 -3.77 5.07 15.42
N GLU A 129 -3.19 5.86 16.33
CA GLU A 129 -2.25 5.38 17.35
C GLU A 129 -2.82 4.28 18.25
N LYS A 130 -4.10 4.33 18.62
CA LYS A 130 -4.72 3.33 19.51
C LYS A 130 -4.75 1.95 18.85
N SER A 131 -5.04 1.89 17.55
CA SER A 131 -5.01 0.66 16.77
C SER A 131 -3.59 0.10 16.68
N TRP A 132 -2.59 0.96 16.45
CA TRP A 132 -1.18 0.55 16.51
C TRP A 132 -0.76 0.03 17.89
N ALA A 133 -1.16 0.71 18.97
CA ALA A 133 -0.82 0.31 20.34
C ALA A 133 -1.33 -1.10 20.67
N SER A 134 -2.50 -1.47 20.15
CA SER A 134 -3.06 -2.82 20.31
C SER A 134 -2.21 -3.93 19.67
N LEU A 135 -1.36 -3.60 18.70
CA LEU A 135 -0.45 -4.53 18.04
C LEU A 135 0.95 -4.59 18.65
N ALA A 136 1.29 -3.71 19.60
CA ALA A 136 2.64 -3.66 20.15
C ALA A 136 3.11 -5.00 20.76
N PRO A 137 2.27 -5.78 21.49
CA PRO A 137 2.67 -7.11 21.99
C PRO A 137 2.81 -8.16 20.89
N LEU A 138 2.16 -7.99 19.74
CA LEU A 138 2.28 -8.89 18.60
C LEU A 138 3.62 -8.69 17.88
N LEU A 139 4.05 -7.43 17.79
CA LEU A 139 5.24 -7.01 17.07
C LEU A 139 6.53 -7.11 17.90
N ASP A 140 6.45 -7.52 19.17
CA ASP A 140 7.61 -7.79 20.01
C ASP A 140 7.76 -9.29 20.34
N HIS A 141 8.68 -9.60 21.25
CA HIS A 141 9.01 -10.98 21.62
C HIS A 141 7.83 -11.79 22.18
N ARG A 142 6.76 -11.14 22.66
CA ARG A 142 5.58 -11.83 23.22
C ARG A 142 4.72 -12.49 22.14
N ARG A 143 4.73 -11.96 20.91
CA ARG A 143 4.00 -12.48 19.74
C ARG A 143 2.55 -12.86 20.06
N MET A 144 1.82 -11.93 20.67
CA MET A 144 0.45 -12.16 21.14
C MET A 144 -0.42 -10.92 20.96
N ILE A 145 -1.74 -11.10 21.00
CA ILE A 145 -2.72 -10.01 21.14
C ILE A 145 -3.63 -10.31 22.32
N ASP A 146 -4.19 -9.24 22.90
CA ASP A 146 -5.18 -9.30 23.96
C ASP A 146 -6.49 -8.71 23.45
N SER A 147 -7.52 -9.54 23.30
CA SER A 147 -8.87 -9.06 22.97
C SER A 147 -9.67 -8.83 24.23
N VAL A 148 -9.80 -7.57 24.62
CA VAL A 148 -10.62 -7.17 25.77
C VAL A 148 -12.10 -7.52 25.54
N VAL A 149 -12.58 -7.38 24.31
CA VAL A 149 -13.99 -7.61 23.94
C VAL A 149 -14.37 -9.10 24.01
N ALA A 150 -13.45 -9.99 23.62
CA ALA A 150 -13.64 -11.43 23.74
C ALA A 150 -13.14 -12.00 25.08
N GLY A 151 -12.38 -11.22 25.87
CA GLY A 151 -11.81 -11.67 27.14
C GLY A 151 -10.74 -12.75 26.99
N ILE A 152 -10.06 -12.81 25.85
CA ILE A 152 -9.08 -13.86 25.54
C ILE A 152 -7.75 -13.27 25.04
N GLN A 153 -6.70 -14.06 25.24
CA GLN A 153 -5.37 -13.84 24.72
C GLN A 153 -5.11 -14.83 23.59
N VAL A 154 -4.52 -14.34 22.48
CA VAL A 154 -4.18 -15.18 21.33
C VAL A 154 -2.68 -15.06 21.05
N HIS A 155 -1.97 -16.19 21.15
CA HIS A 155 -0.57 -16.28 20.75
C HIS A 155 -0.46 -16.57 19.25
N ALA A 156 0.46 -15.88 18.59
CA ALA A 156 0.75 -16.13 17.19
C ALA A 156 1.44 -17.48 17.02
N HIS A 157 0.95 -18.27 16.07
CA HIS A 157 1.57 -19.49 15.61
C HIS A 157 3.03 -19.22 15.18
N GLU A 158 3.94 -20.19 15.35
CA GLU A 158 5.36 -20.06 15.02
C GLU A 158 5.60 -19.59 13.56
N ASN A 159 4.81 -20.15 12.64
CA ASN A 159 4.80 -19.82 11.21
C ASN A 159 4.12 -18.49 10.84
N PHE A 160 3.47 -17.80 11.77
CA PHE A 160 2.88 -16.48 11.50
C PHE A 160 3.94 -15.51 10.97
N ARG A 161 3.61 -14.79 9.90
CA ARG A 161 4.42 -13.70 9.36
C ARG A 161 3.55 -12.47 9.15
N CYS A 162 4.17 -11.30 9.19
CA CYS A 162 3.48 -10.04 8.98
C CYS A 162 4.32 -9.11 8.10
N CYS A 163 3.65 -8.25 7.35
CA CYS A 163 4.27 -7.06 6.77
C CYS A 163 3.23 -5.93 6.71
N VAL A 164 3.71 -4.71 6.59
CA VAL A 164 2.86 -3.50 6.56
C VAL A 164 3.21 -2.72 5.31
N THR A 165 2.23 -2.24 4.54
CA THR A 165 2.52 -1.25 3.49
C THR A 165 2.21 0.16 3.99
N MET A 166 3.00 1.13 3.53
CA MET A 166 2.82 2.54 3.89
C MET A 166 2.96 3.40 2.63
N ASN A 167 2.05 4.36 2.47
CA ASN A 167 2.13 5.37 1.41
C ASN A 167 2.93 6.57 1.91
N GLU A 168 3.72 7.22 1.05
CA GLU A 168 4.48 8.42 1.40
C GLU A 168 3.68 9.73 1.24
N ASP A 169 2.35 9.66 1.12
CA ASP A 169 1.48 10.81 0.84
C ASP A 169 1.01 11.54 2.11
N ALA A 170 0.62 12.81 1.93
CA ALA A 170 0.25 13.72 3.01
C ALA A 170 -1.05 13.34 3.77
N SER A 171 -1.78 12.32 3.31
CA SER A 171 -3.07 11.87 3.89
C SER A 171 -2.90 10.72 4.88
N THR A 172 -1.79 10.70 5.62
CA THR A 172 -1.39 9.60 6.50
C THR A 172 -1.16 10.10 7.93
N TYR A 173 -1.31 9.20 8.91
CA TYR A 173 -0.96 9.46 10.30
C TYR A 173 0.52 9.16 10.51
N GLU A 174 1.15 9.93 11.39
CA GLU A 174 2.50 9.62 11.87
C GLU A 174 2.45 8.35 12.74
N VAL A 175 3.21 7.34 12.35
CA VAL A 175 3.29 6.09 13.10
C VAL A 175 4.25 6.30 14.28
N PRO A 176 3.85 6.00 15.54
CA PRO A 176 4.69 6.23 16.70
C PRO A 176 6.06 5.52 16.61
N ASP A 177 7.13 6.17 17.10
CA ASP A 177 8.50 5.64 17.05
C ASP A 177 8.66 4.25 17.68
N TYR A 178 7.94 4.00 18.78
CA TYR A 178 7.98 2.70 19.43
C TYR A 178 7.38 1.59 18.54
N ILE A 179 6.45 1.92 17.63
CA ILE A 179 5.94 0.98 16.64
C ILE A 179 6.93 0.87 15.47
N LEU A 180 7.45 1.99 14.97
CA LEU A 180 8.43 1.99 13.88
C LEU A 180 9.70 1.22 14.21
N SER A 181 10.13 1.19 15.47
CA SER A 181 11.28 0.38 15.91
C SER A 181 11.02 -1.13 15.83
N ARG A 182 9.73 -1.56 15.80
CA ARG A 182 9.31 -2.96 15.65
C ARG A 182 8.96 -3.32 14.19
N LEU A 183 8.64 -2.32 13.36
CA LEU A 183 8.38 -2.49 11.93
C LEU A 183 9.67 -2.39 11.11
N GLN A 184 10.53 -3.38 11.24
CA GLN A 184 11.85 -3.42 10.61
C GLN A 184 12.01 -4.68 9.74
N PRO A 185 12.81 -4.60 8.65
CA PRO A 185 13.40 -3.40 8.06
C PRO A 185 12.37 -2.56 7.28
N SER A 186 12.83 -1.40 6.78
CA SER A 186 12.10 -0.63 5.77
C SER A 186 12.50 -1.08 4.38
N LEU A 187 11.54 -1.56 3.60
CA LEU A 187 11.71 -1.98 2.22
C LEU A 187 11.10 -0.92 1.31
N LYS A 188 11.94 -0.15 0.61
CA LYS A 188 11.47 0.91 -0.29
C LYS A 188 11.21 0.33 -1.67
N VAL A 189 9.97 0.46 -2.15
CA VAL A 189 9.60 0.16 -3.52
C VAL A 189 9.65 1.47 -4.30
N GLU A 190 10.43 1.48 -5.37
CA GLU A 190 10.59 2.63 -6.26
C GLU A 190 9.86 2.40 -7.58
N PHE A 191 9.76 3.45 -8.39
CA PHE A 191 9.19 3.31 -9.73
C PHE A 191 10.02 2.33 -10.57
N PRO A 192 9.37 1.46 -11.36
CA PRO A 192 10.08 0.48 -12.15
C PRO A 192 10.90 1.14 -13.27
N ARG A 193 12.03 0.53 -13.61
CA ARG A 193 12.77 0.88 -14.82
C ARG A 193 11.92 0.58 -16.05
N ARG A 194 12.17 1.31 -17.14
CA ARG A 194 11.52 1.15 -18.46
C ARG A 194 11.21 -0.29 -18.85
N GLU A 195 12.17 -1.20 -18.74
CA GLU A 195 12.01 -2.61 -19.13
C GLU A 195 10.99 -3.36 -18.25
N HIS A 196 11.01 -3.11 -16.95
CA HIS A 196 10.09 -3.69 -15.98
C HIS A 196 8.70 -3.05 -16.12
N GLU A 197 8.64 -1.74 -16.33
CA GLU A 197 7.39 -1.03 -16.56
C GLU A 197 6.65 -1.58 -17.79
N LEU A 198 7.36 -1.75 -18.91
CA LEU A 198 6.81 -2.39 -20.11
C LEU A 198 6.30 -3.81 -19.83
N ALA A 199 7.07 -4.60 -19.07
CA ALA A 199 6.69 -5.96 -18.71
C ALA A 199 5.42 -5.99 -17.85
N ILE A 200 5.30 -5.10 -16.87
CA ILE A 200 4.11 -4.98 -16.01
C ILE A 200 2.89 -4.60 -16.85
N LEU A 201 3.00 -3.56 -17.69
CA LEU A 201 1.89 -3.13 -18.54
C LEU A 201 1.44 -4.24 -19.50
N ARG A 202 2.39 -4.98 -20.10
CA ARG A 202 2.10 -6.12 -20.97
C ARG A 202 1.46 -7.29 -20.24
N TYR A 203 1.86 -7.55 -18.99
CA TYR A 203 1.25 -8.60 -18.18
C TYR A 203 -0.23 -8.29 -17.87
N HIS A 204 -0.53 -7.04 -17.52
CA HIS A 204 -1.91 -6.63 -17.25
C HIS A 204 -2.77 -6.47 -18.51
N LEU A 205 -2.15 -6.11 -19.64
CA LEU A 205 -2.83 -5.84 -20.91
C LEU A 205 -2.14 -6.60 -22.06
N PRO A 206 -2.19 -7.95 -22.07
CA PRO A 206 -1.48 -8.77 -23.06
C PRO A 206 -1.98 -8.59 -24.49
N PHE A 207 -3.17 -8.02 -24.66
CA PHE A 207 -3.81 -7.70 -25.93
C PHE A 207 -3.49 -6.28 -26.43
N ALA A 208 -2.78 -5.45 -25.65
CA ALA A 208 -2.44 -4.10 -26.05
C ALA A 208 -1.37 -4.12 -27.18
N PRO A 209 -1.53 -3.34 -28.26
CA PRO A 209 -0.51 -3.21 -29.29
C PRO A 209 0.80 -2.64 -28.72
N GLN A 210 1.93 -3.15 -29.22
CA GLN A 210 3.25 -2.79 -28.71
C GLN A 210 3.52 -1.29 -28.76
N GLU A 211 3.06 -0.58 -29.79
CA GLU A 211 3.33 0.86 -29.89
C GLU A 211 2.57 1.66 -28.82
N VAL A 212 1.35 1.24 -28.45
CA VAL A 212 0.60 1.93 -27.37
C VAL A 212 1.24 1.67 -26.01
N LEU A 213 1.72 0.44 -25.77
CA LEU A 213 2.49 0.11 -24.57
C LEU A 213 3.74 0.98 -24.46
N VAL A 214 4.51 1.12 -25.55
CA VAL A 214 5.71 1.97 -25.56
C VAL A 214 5.37 3.43 -25.30
N LEU A 215 4.29 3.97 -25.88
CA LEU A 215 3.85 5.35 -25.59
C LEU A 215 3.56 5.57 -24.11
N ALA A 216 2.90 4.62 -23.45
CA ALA A 216 2.62 4.70 -22.01
C ALA A 216 3.90 4.67 -21.18
N VAL A 217 4.84 3.79 -21.52
CA VAL A 217 6.13 3.71 -20.82
C VAL A 217 6.94 4.99 -21.00
N GLU A 218 7.03 5.54 -22.22
CA GLU A 218 7.75 6.81 -22.44
C GLU A 218 7.13 7.97 -21.63
N PHE A 219 5.79 8.01 -21.57
CA PHE A 219 5.09 8.99 -20.74
C PHE A 219 5.44 8.85 -19.25
N LEU A 220 5.34 7.64 -18.70
CA LEU A 220 5.63 7.38 -17.29
C LEU A 220 7.10 7.64 -16.94
N GLN A 221 8.04 7.16 -17.76
CA GLN A 221 9.48 7.40 -17.55
C GLN A 221 9.82 8.89 -17.60
N ARG A 222 9.23 9.65 -18.53
CA ARG A 222 9.43 11.11 -18.60
C ARG A 222 8.84 11.81 -17.37
N ALA A 223 7.67 11.38 -16.90
CA ALA A 223 7.09 11.88 -15.66
C ALA A 223 8.01 11.64 -14.45
N HIS A 224 8.56 10.44 -14.31
CA HIS A 224 9.47 10.11 -13.20
C HIS A 224 10.77 10.92 -13.24
N GLN A 225 11.33 11.16 -14.43
CA GLN A 225 12.50 12.05 -14.60
C GLN A 225 12.23 13.49 -14.13
N LEU A 226 10.96 13.91 -14.19
CA LEU A 226 10.50 15.23 -13.75
C LEU A 226 10.00 15.23 -12.28
N ASN A 227 10.23 14.15 -11.53
CA ASN A 227 9.74 13.95 -10.17
C ASN A 227 8.19 14.04 -10.06
N LEU A 228 7.49 13.62 -11.10
CA LEU A 228 6.04 13.50 -11.11
C LEU A 228 5.63 12.07 -10.75
N HIS A 229 4.75 11.95 -9.75
CA HIS A 229 4.31 10.68 -9.15
C HIS A 229 3.20 9.97 -9.96
N PHE A 230 3.31 9.87 -11.28
CA PHE A 230 2.39 9.03 -12.07
C PHE A 230 2.77 7.56 -11.90
N SER A 231 1.84 6.74 -11.43
CA SER A 231 2.07 5.35 -11.06
C SER A 231 1.87 4.36 -12.22
N VAL A 232 2.29 3.12 -12.03
CA VAL A 232 2.02 2.04 -12.99
C VAL A 232 0.50 1.81 -13.14
N ARG A 233 -0.25 1.95 -12.04
CA ARG A 233 -1.72 1.91 -12.05
C ARG A 233 -2.31 2.96 -13.00
N ASP A 234 -1.76 4.17 -12.99
CA ASP A 234 -2.18 5.25 -13.89
C ASP A 234 -1.93 4.89 -15.35
N GLY A 235 -0.76 4.31 -15.66
CA GLY A 235 -0.46 3.77 -16.99
C GLY A 235 -1.42 2.68 -17.44
N ILE A 236 -1.80 1.76 -16.55
CA ILE A 236 -2.78 0.70 -16.85
C ILE A 236 -4.14 1.32 -17.21
N HIS A 237 -4.63 2.27 -16.41
CA HIS A 237 -5.91 2.93 -16.68
C HIS A 237 -5.88 3.76 -17.98
N LEU A 238 -4.78 4.47 -18.23
CA LEU A 238 -4.54 5.23 -19.45
C LEU A 238 -4.63 4.34 -20.69
N LEU A 239 -3.95 3.19 -20.65
CA LEU A 239 -3.98 2.20 -21.72
C LEU A 239 -5.37 1.58 -21.89
N GLN A 240 -6.01 1.16 -20.80
CA GLN A 240 -7.36 0.59 -20.84
C GLN A 240 -8.35 1.56 -21.50
N TYR A 241 -8.31 2.84 -21.13
CA TYR A 241 -9.18 3.84 -21.72
C TYR A 241 -8.87 4.05 -23.20
N THR A 242 -7.59 4.21 -23.55
CA THR A 242 -7.13 4.34 -24.94
C THR A 242 -7.64 3.18 -25.82
N LEU A 243 -7.44 1.94 -25.36
CA LEU A 243 -7.84 0.74 -26.11
C LEU A 243 -9.35 0.63 -26.25
N LYS A 244 -10.10 0.94 -25.18
CA LYS A 244 -11.58 0.95 -25.23
C LYS A 244 -12.10 2.00 -26.21
N ARG A 245 -11.48 3.18 -26.28
CA ARG A 245 -11.85 4.24 -27.23
C ARG A 245 -11.53 3.85 -28.67
N LEU A 246 -10.37 3.24 -28.91
CA LEU A 246 -10.02 2.71 -30.24
C LEU A 246 -10.95 1.58 -30.69
N ALA A 247 -11.45 0.75 -29.76
CA ALA A 247 -12.35 -0.36 -30.08
C ALA A 247 -13.78 0.09 -30.40
N GLN A 248 -14.22 1.25 -29.91
CA GLN A 248 -15.59 1.75 -30.11
C GLN A 248 -15.90 2.08 -31.57
N ASP A 249 -14.92 2.55 -32.33
CA ASP A 249 -15.11 2.81 -33.75
C ASP A 249 -13.81 2.55 -34.55
N PRO A 250 -13.67 1.33 -35.11
CA PRO A 250 -12.52 0.94 -35.92
C PRO A 250 -12.38 1.72 -37.23
N LEU A 251 -13.43 2.43 -37.67
CA LEU A 251 -13.50 3.18 -38.92
C LEU A 251 -13.52 4.69 -38.69
N HIS A 252 -13.58 5.16 -37.44
CA HIS A 252 -13.58 6.58 -37.12
C HIS A 252 -12.25 7.23 -37.50
N PRO A 253 -12.25 8.43 -38.10
CA PRO A 253 -11.04 9.20 -38.41
C PRO A 253 -10.36 9.82 -37.19
N LEU A 254 -10.55 9.27 -35.97
CA LEU A 254 -9.76 9.70 -34.83
C LEU A 254 -8.38 9.06 -34.95
N SER A 255 -7.36 9.90 -35.14
CA SER A 255 -5.98 9.41 -35.09
C SER A 255 -5.69 8.83 -33.72
N ARG A 256 -4.82 7.81 -33.67
CA ARG A 256 -4.36 7.20 -32.40
C ARG A 256 -3.86 8.27 -31.42
N ASP A 257 -3.24 9.34 -31.92
CA ASP A 257 -2.76 10.47 -31.14
C ASP A 257 -3.89 11.27 -30.48
N ALA A 258 -5.01 11.47 -31.18
CA ALA A 258 -6.17 12.17 -30.62
C ALA A 258 -6.79 11.37 -29.47
N VAL A 259 -6.92 10.05 -29.64
CA VAL A 259 -7.45 9.16 -28.59
C VAL A 259 -6.49 9.08 -27.39
N TRP A 260 -5.18 9.01 -27.65
CA TRP A 260 -4.16 9.04 -26.60
C TRP A 260 -4.22 10.34 -25.79
N ARG A 261 -4.31 11.49 -26.48
CA ARG A 261 -4.44 12.81 -25.85
C ARG A 261 -5.72 12.91 -25.02
N GLU A 262 -6.84 12.43 -25.55
CA GLU A 262 -8.11 12.33 -24.81
C GLU A 262 -7.94 11.48 -23.55
N ALA A 263 -7.27 10.33 -23.66
CA ALA A 263 -7.02 9.43 -22.55
C ALA A 263 -6.17 10.06 -21.45
N LEU A 264 -5.11 10.79 -21.81
CA LEU A 264 -4.29 11.55 -20.85
C LEU A 264 -5.15 12.54 -20.06
N MET A 265 -5.96 13.35 -20.75
CA MET A 265 -6.82 14.34 -20.11
C MET A 265 -7.87 13.71 -19.19
N LYS A 266 -8.51 12.62 -19.66
CA LYS A 266 -9.64 12.00 -18.93
C LYS A 266 -9.20 11.14 -17.77
N VAL A 267 -8.01 10.53 -17.83
CA VAL A 267 -7.51 9.62 -16.80
C VAL A 267 -6.59 10.34 -15.81
N LEU A 268 -5.71 11.23 -16.31
CA LEU A 268 -4.64 11.85 -15.53
C LEU A 268 -4.83 13.35 -15.30
N GLY A 269 -5.84 13.95 -15.92
CA GLY A 269 -6.11 15.39 -15.88
C GLY A 269 -5.45 16.16 -17.04
N GLU A 270 -5.93 17.38 -17.29
CA GLU A 270 -5.45 18.21 -18.41
C GLU A 270 -3.96 18.57 -18.29
N GLU A 271 -3.47 18.73 -17.06
CA GLU A 271 -2.07 19.05 -16.76
C GLU A 271 -1.10 17.95 -17.22
N ALA A 272 -1.56 16.69 -17.34
CA ALA A 272 -0.74 15.59 -17.83
C ALA A 272 -0.33 15.73 -19.31
N LEU A 273 -0.93 16.66 -20.06
CA LEU A 273 -0.54 16.97 -21.43
C LEU A 273 0.81 17.69 -21.53
N ASP A 274 1.20 18.42 -20.49
CA ASP A 274 2.47 19.16 -20.42
C ASP A 274 3.17 18.87 -19.09
N LEU A 275 3.94 17.79 -19.09
CA LEU A 275 4.70 17.35 -17.91
C LEU A 275 5.72 18.40 -17.44
N GLU A 276 6.29 19.20 -18.35
CA GLU A 276 7.28 20.21 -17.97
C GLU A 276 6.63 21.36 -17.22
N GLU A 277 5.49 21.84 -17.70
CA GLU A 277 4.73 22.87 -17.00
C GLU A 277 4.22 22.37 -15.65
N LEU A 278 3.70 21.14 -15.59
CA LEU A 278 3.27 20.52 -14.34
C LEU A 278 4.42 20.40 -13.33
N ALA A 279 5.61 20.02 -13.78
CA ALA A 279 6.80 19.95 -12.94
C ALA A 279 7.22 21.33 -12.42
N ARG A 280 7.20 22.36 -13.27
CA ARG A 280 7.47 23.76 -12.85
C ARG A 280 6.48 24.25 -11.81
N GLN A 281 5.19 23.95 -11.99
CA GLN A 281 4.14 24.33 -11.03
C GLN A 281 4.36 23.66 -9.67
N ARG A 282 4.63 22.36 -9.65
CA ARG A 282 4.94 21.63 -8.40
C ARG A 282 6.17 22.17 -7.69
N GLN A 283 7.23 22.49 -8.43
CA GLN A 283 8.45 23.09 -7.85
C GLN A 283 8.18 24.46 -7.23
N ARG A 284 7.33 25.29 -7.85
CA ARG A 284 6.93 26.59 -7.28
C ARG A 284 6.16 26.42 -5.97
N ILE A 285 5.17 25.52 -5.94
CA ILE A 285 4.37 25.25 -4.73
C ILE A 285 5.26 24.70 -3.60
N ALA A 286 6.17 23.77 -3.91
CA ALA A 286 7.11 23.22 -2.93
C ALA A 286 8.08 24.30 -2.42
N GLY A 287 8.54 25.21 -3.28
CA GLY A 287 9.38 26.34 -2.91
C GLY A 287 8.67 27.32 -1.97
N GLU A 288 7.41 27.65 -2.25
CA GLU A 288 6.56 28.52 -1.42
C GLU A 288 6.24 27.88 -0.06
N GLN A 289 6.04 26.56 0.00
CA GLN A 289 5.86 25.83 1.26
C GLN A 289 7.15 25.64 2.08
N SER A 290 8.32 25.72 1.44
CA SER A 290 9.62 25.60 2.12
C SER A 290 10.10 26.89 2.79
N LEU A 291 9.40 28.02 2.58
CA LEU A 291 9.65 29.24 3.35
C LEU A 291 9.13 29.02 4.78
N PRO A 292 10.00 29.01 5.81
CA PRO A 292 9.54 28.98 7.18
C PRO A 292 8.64 30.20 7.41
N LYS A 293 7.39 29.97 7.82
CA LYS A 293 6.58 31.02 8.45
C LYS A 293 7.35 31.50 9.69
N GLY A 294 8.09 32.61 9.56
CA GLY A 294 8.88 33.17 10.66
C GLY A 294 10.26 33.73 10.32
N LEU A 295 10.62 33.94 9.04
CA LEU A 295 11.86 34.67 8.68
C LEU A 295 11.63 36.15 8.32
N GLY A 296 10.40 36.64 8.32
CA GLY A 296 10.11 38.08 8.19
C GLY A 296 10.71 38.89 9.34
N ASP A 297 10.72 38.32 10.55
CA ASP A 297 11.20 38.99 11.77
C ASP A 297 12.74 39.08 11.88
N PHE A 298 13.48 38.39 11.02
CA PHE A 298 14.96 38.36 11.09
C PHE A 298 15.64 39.36 10.16
N PHE A 299 14.94 39.90 9.17
CA PHE A 299 15.52 40.78 8.14
C PHE A 299 15.06 42.23 8.20
N PHE A 300 14.02 42.54 8.98
CA PHE A 300 13.47 43.88 9.08
C PHE A 300 13.45 44.34 10.54
N GLU A 301 14.04 45.49 10.84
CA GLU A 301 13.83 46.15 12.13
C GLU A 301 12.35 46.61 12.23
N PRO A 302 11.79 46.77 13.44
CA PRO A 302 10.36 47.07 13.65
C PRO A 302 9.82 48.32 12.91
N ASP A 303 10.71 49.18 12.41
CA ASP A 303 10.37 50.41 11.68
C ASP A 303 10.73 50.36 10.18
N ASP A 304 11.10 49.19 9.62
CA ASP A 304 11.41 49.08 8.19
C ASP A 304 10.13 49.27 7.32
N PRO A 305 10.14 50.18 6.33
CA PRO A 305 9.01 50.43 5.44
C PRO A 305 8.61 49.22 4.56
N LEU A 306 9.41 48.15 4.51
CA LEU A 306 9.11 46.93 3.77
C LEU A 306 8.59 45.78 4.67
N HIS A 307 8.27 46.06 5.94
CA HIS A 307 7.75 45.04 6.86
C HIS A 307 6.41 44.47 6.35
N PRO A 308 6.28 43.14 6.20
CA PRO A 308 5.12 42.51 5.55
C PRO A 308 3.80 42.62 6.34
N ASP A 309 3.87 42.98 7.62
CA ASP A 309 2.70 43.16 8.50
C ASP A 309 2.23 44.63 8.66
N ARG A 310 2.65 45.55 7.78
CA ARG A 310 2.17 46.93 7.73
C ARG A 310 1.23 47.20 6.56
#